data_AF-A0A1Y2QLZ9-F1
#
_entry.id   AF-A0A1Y2QLZ9-F1
#
_cell.length_a   1.000
_cell.length_b   1.000
_cell.length_c   1.000
_cell.angle_alpha   90.00
_cell.angle_beta   90.00
_cell.angle_gamma   90.00
#
_symmetry.space_group_name_H-M   'P 1'
#
loop_
_entity.id
_entity.type
_entity.pdbx_description
1 polymer ?
#
loop_
_entity_poly.entity_id
_entity_poly.type
_entity_poly.pdbx_seq_one_letter_code
_entity_poly.pdbx_strand_id
1 'polypeptide(L)'
;MSLEPNFFNERDDQMWADLLSPGRRALLGGGAAALAALGLARDARAQTVPAAAPGPITTGRSPWGYETYKEPTPRPRSVRPGEAVLPSAPRAYTDIESYHAHIYFDEDSYAKAALIRKWAAERFSVELGNWNLEPRGPHVTPSFYFGFTNDLLPVIVPWLQLNSLGLTILLHPNTEDPRADHLYYALWVNRSQPVNAYGMRGPAPGEPRVEQIYPNTRPTVRPEG
;
A
#
# COMPACT_ATOMS: atom_id res chain seq x y z
N MET A 1 -29.50 10.93 -16.52
CA MET A 1 -28.07 10.65 -16.81
C MET A 1 -27.23 11.60 -15.98
N SER A 2 -26.91 11.19 -14.76
CA SER A 2 -26.00 11.90 -13.85
C SER A 2 -24.58 11.54 -14.22
N LEU A 3 -23.80 12.52 -14.68
CA LEU A 3 -22.36 12.40 -14.82
C LEU A 3 -21.78 12.55 -13.40
N GLU A 4 -21.29 11.46 -12.82
CA GLU A 4 -20.44 11.50 -11.63
C GLU A 4 -19.27 12.47 -11.90
N PRO A 5 -18.99 13.45 -11.02
CA PRO A 5 -17.86 14.33 -11.21
C PRO A 5 -16.57 13.50 -11.03
N ASN A 6 -15.85 13.28 -12.13
CA ASN A 6 -14.55 12.63 -12.11
C ASN A 6 -13.60 13.51 -11.27
N PHE A 7 -13.29 13.08 -10.05
CA PHE A 7 -12.41 13.80 -9.10
C PHE A 7 -10.93 13.85 -9.56
N PHE A 8 -10.64 13.33 -10.75
CA PHE A 8 -9.30 13.01 -11.23
C PHE A 8 -9.00 13.77 -12.53
N ASN A 9 -7.91 14.55 -12.53
CA ASN A 9 -7.49 15.34 -13.69
C ASN A 9 -6.61 14.50 -14.62
N GLU A 10 -7.22 13.89 -15.63
CA GLU A 10 -6.55 13.03 -16.61
C GLU A 10 -5.30 13.65 -17.26
N ARG A 11 -5.25 14.98 -17.41
CA ARG A 11 -4.10 15.68 -18.02
C ARG A 11 -2.89 15.76 -17.09
N ASP A 12 -3.13 16.06 -15.82
CA ASP A 12 -2.05 16.10 -14.83
C ASP A 12 -1.49 14.69 -14.64
N ASP A 13 -2.37 13.69 -14.63
CA ASP A 13 -2.00 12.28 -14.51
C ASP A 13 -1.19 11.77 -15.73
N GLN A 14 -1.54 12.19 -16.95
CA GLN A 14 -0.75 11.88 -18.15
C GLN A 14 0.65 12.52 -18.10
N MET A 15 0.74 13.78 -17.66
CA MET A 15 2.03 14.48 -17.53
C MET A 15 2.95 13.76 -16.54
N TRP A 16 2.41 13.27 -15.43
CA TRP A 16 3.19 12.46 -14.48
C TRP A 16 3.59 11.11 -15.06
N ALA A 17 2.71 10.41 -15.77
CA ALA A 17 3.05 9.14 -16.43
C ALA A 17 4.26 9.28 -17.38
N ASP A 18 4.29 10.36 -18.17
CA ASP A 18 5.37 10.61 -19.14
C ASP A 18 6.72 10.89 -18.45
N LEU A 19 6.71 11.68 -17.37
CA LEU A 19 7.90 12.01 -16.58
C LEU A 19 8.56 10.78 -15.94
N LEU A 20 7.78 9.73 -15.68
CA LEU A 20 8.18 8.58 -14.87
C LEU A 20 8.49 7.33 -15.69
N SER A 21 8.31 7.41 -17.00
CA SER A 21 8.58 6.30 -17.92
C SER A 21 10.07 5.91 -17.97
N PRO A 22 10.40 4.61 -18.16
CA PRO A 22 11.77 4.08 -18.12
C PRO A 22 12.77 4.66 -19.15
N GLY A 23 12.33 5.47 -20.11
CA GLY A 23 13.14 5.96 -21.23
C GLY A 23 14.31 6.88 -20.87
N ARG A 24 14.58 7.16 -19.59
CA ARG A 24 15.68 8.04 -19.16
C ARG A 24 16.57 7.52 -18.02
N ARG A 25 16.41 6.28 -17.56
CA ARG A 25 17.29 5.72 -16.50
C ARG A 25 18.12 4.55 -17.03
N ALA A 26 19.15 4.86 -17.79
CA ALA A 26 20.22 3.92 -18.08
C ALA A 26 21.55 4.65 -17.96
N LEU A 27 22.11 4.69 -16.74
CA LEU A 27 23.53 4.88 -16.49
C LEU A 27 23.81 4.56 -15.01
N LEU A 28 24.75 3.61 -14.80
CA LEU A 28 25.40 3.20 -13.53
C LEU A 28 24.53 2.26 -12.66
N GLY A 29 24.92 1.04 -12.27
CA GLY A 29 26.12 0.24 -12.50
C GLY A 29 26.19 -0.84 -11.39
N GLY A 30 25.78 -2.08 -11.66
CA GLY A 30 26.70 -3.21 -11.83
C GLY A 30 27.51 -3.67 -10.59
N GLY A 31 27.15 -4.83 -10.03
CA GLY A 31 28.09 -5.64 -9.22
C GLY A 31 27.44 -6.60 -8.22
N ALA A 32 27.39 -7.89 -8.56
CA ALA A 32 26.81 -8.96 -7.72
C ALA A 32 27.74 -9.46 -6.59
N ALA A 33 27.16 -9.95 -5.49
CA ALA A 33 27.79 -10.97 -4.65
C ALA A 33 26.74 -11.82 -3.92
N ALA A 34 26.89 -13.15 -4.02
CA ALA A 34 26.02 -14.15 -3.42
C ALA A 34 26.63 -14.73 -2.13
N LEU A 35 25.80 -14.97 -1.11
CA LEU A 35 26.14 -15.84 0.01
C LEU A 35 24.93 -16.71 0.35
N ALA A 36 25.17 -18.03 0.34
CA ALA A 36 24.20 -19.07 0.67
C ALA A 36 24.20 -19.37 2.17
N ALA A 37 23.04 -19.71 2.73
CA ALA A 37 22.95 -20.41 4.00
C ALA A 37 21.75 -21.38 3.99
N LEU A 38 22.05 -22.65 4.24
CA LEU A 38 21.13 -23.76 4.42
C LEU A 38 20.63 -23.85 5.88
N GLY A 39 19.43 -24.41 6.07
CA GLY A 39 19.16 -25.30 7.20
C GLY A 39 18.04 -24.87 8.15
N LEU A 40 16.85 -25.47 7.96
CA LEU A 40 16.14 -26.40 8.86
C LEU A 40 15.43 -25.78 10.07
N ALA A 41 14.09 -25.86 10.10
CA ALA A 41 13.40 -26.73 11.05
C ALA A 41 11.86 -26.64 11.00
N ARG A 42 11.28 -27.84 10.96
CA ARG A 42 10.14 -28.39 11.74
C ARG A 42 8.81 -27.65 11.89
N ASP A 43 7.78 -28.47 11.74
CA ASP A 43 6.35 -28.20 11.73
C ASP A 43 5.83 -27.42 12.94
N ALA A 44 5.11 -26.33 12.66
CA ALA A 44 4.21 -25.69 13.62
C ALA A 44 2.94 -25.23 12.89
N ARG A 45 1.80 -25.61 13.46
CA ARG A 45 0.44 -25.46 12.93
C ARG A 45 -0.03 -24.01 13.12
N ALA A 46 -0.46 -23.36 12.03
CA ALA A 46 -0.96 -21.98 12.04
C ALA A 46 -2.29 -21.84 12.83
N GLN A 47 -2.44 -20.75 13.57
CA GLN A 47 -3.67 -20.34 14.28
C GLN A 47 -4.12 -18.97 13.77
N THR A 48 -5.42 -18.80 13.60
CA THR A 48 -6.10 -17.55 13.23
C THR A 48 -6.10 -16.56 14.40
N VAL A 49 -5.74 -15.30 14.16
CA VAL A 49 -5.73 -14.23 15.19
C VAL A 49 -7.04 -13.43 15.09
N PRO A 50 -7.86 -13.34 16.15
CA PRO A 50 -9.05 -12.50 16.15
C PRO A 50 -8.69 -11.01 16.26
N ALA A 51 -9.51 -10.15 15.65
CA ALA A 51 -9.36 -8.69 15.74
C ALA A 51 -9.39 -8.23 17.21
N ALA A 52 -8.33 -7.54 17.66
CA ALA A 52 -8.24 -7.04 19.03
C ALA A 52 -9.18 -5.85 19.26
N ALA A 53 -9.88 -5.85 20.40
CA ALA A 53 -10.67 -4.70 20.85
C ALA A 53 -9.75 -3.49 21.10
N PRO A 54 -10.22 -2.24 20.89
CA PRO A 54 -9.44 -1.05 21.18
C PRO A 54 -8.97 -1.05 22.63
N GLY A 55 -7.67 -0.76 22.84
CA GLY A 55 -7.05 -0.70 24.16
C GLY A 55 -7.63 0.41 25.05
N PRO A 56 -7.30 0.40 26.36
CA PRO A 56 -7.80 1.40 27.28
C PRO A 56 -7.36 2.80 26.87
N ILE A 57 -8.33 3.69 26.64
CA ILE A 57 -8.09 5.11 26.39
C ILE A 57 -7.60 5.74 27.71
N THR A 58 -6.48 6.44 27.69
CA THR A 58 -5.96 7.16 28.86
C THR A 58 -7.00 8.13 29.40
N THR A 59 -7.35 8.01 30.68
CA THR A 59 -8.29 8.91 31.35
C THR A 59 -7.64 10.26 31.61
N GLY A 60 -8.19 11.34 31.05
CA GLY A 60 -7.68 12.71 31.22
C GLY A 60 -8.32 13.69 30.23
N ARG A 61 -8.20 14.99 30.48
CA ARG A 61 -8.68 16.03 29.56
C ARG A 61 -7.64 16.26 28.46
N SER A 62 -8.04 16.13 27.19
CA SER A 62 -7.20 16.52 26.05
C SER A 62 -6.78 17.99 26.21
N PRO A 63 -5.51 18.35 25.96
CA PRO A 63 -5.08 19.75 25.97
C PRO A 63 -5.81 20.59 24.91
N TRP A 64 -6.41 19.94 23.91
CA TRP A 64 -7.23 20.57 22.87
C TRP A 64 -8.73 20.61 23.22
N GLY A 65 -9.16 20.02 24.34
CA GLY A 65 -10.58 19.87 24.67
C GLY A 65 -11.26 18.76 23.86
N TYR A 66 -12.61 18.74 23.88
CA TYR A 66 -13.44 17.71 23.22
C TYR A 66 -14.36 18.26 22.12
N GLU A 67 -14.39 19.58 21.97
CA GLU A 67 -15.28 20.30 21.05
C GLU A 67 -14.51 20.91 19.88
N THR A 68 -13.28 20.44 19.62
CA THR A 68 -12.42 20.95 18.54
C THR A 68 -13.08 20.85 17.16
N TYR A 69 -13.95 19.88 16.96
CA TYR A 69 -14.74 19.72 15.73
C TYR A 69 -15.74 20.87 15.48
N LYS A 70 -16.01 21.74 16.47
CA LYS A 70 -16.84 22.96 16.34
C LYS A 70 -16.02 24.21 16.04
N GLU A 71 -14.69 24.13 16.07
CA GLU A 71 -13.85 25.28 15.76
C GLU A 71 -14.12 25.78 14.34
N PRO A 72 -14.09 27.10 14.09
CA PRO A 72 -14.22 27.63 12.74
C PRO A 72 -13.15 27.02 11.83
N THR A 73 -13.54 26.56 10.64
CA THR A 73 -12.63 26.01 9.62
C THR A 73 -12.47 26.99 8.45
N PRO A 74 -11.83 28.17 8.65
CA PRO A 74 -11.67 29.16 7.59
C PRO A 74 -10.82 28.58 6.45
N ARG A 75 -11.24 28.82 5.20
CA ARG A 75 -10.51 28.36 4.03
C ARG A 75 -9.17 29.13 3.93
N PRO A 76 -8.01 28.46 3.94
CA PRO A 76 -6.74 29.12 3.67
C PRO A 76 -6.68 29.61 2.22
N ARG A 77 -5.77 30.53 1.89
CA ARG A 77 -5.54 30.94 0.49
C ARG A 77 -5.21 29.68 -0.32
N SER A 78 -5.93 29.47 -1.43
CA SER A 78 -5.70 28.29 -2.26
C SER A 78 -4.29 28.33 -2.85
N VAL A 79 -3.53 27.26 -2.62
CA VAL A 79 -2.26 27.00 -3.32
C VAL A 79 -2.46 26.18 -4.60
N ARG A 80 -3.72 25.75 -4.87
CA ARG A 80 -4.14 24.99 -6.03
C ARG A 80 -5.32 25.70 -6.72
N PRO A 81 -5.05 26.60 -7.68
CA PRO A 81 -6.10 27.29 -8.41
C PRO A 81 -7.02 26.29 -9.14
N GLY A 82 -8.34 26.41 -8.95
CA GLY A 82 -9.33 25.59 -9.67
C GLY A 82 -9.71 24.26 -9.02
N GLU A 83 -9.15 23.89 -7.87
CA GLU A 83 -9.57 22.71 -7.11
C GLU A 83 -10.96 22.98 -6.47
N ALA A 84 -12.03 22.43 -7.07
CA ALA A 84 -13.39 22.49 -6.52
C ALA A 84 -14.25 21.30 -6.95
N VAL A 85 -14.59 20.42 -6.00
CA VAL A 85 -15.91 20.18 -5.37
C VAL A 85 -15.60 19.31 -4.14
N LEU A 86 -16.00 19.74 -2.93
CA LEU A 86 -15.93 18.87 -1.76
C LEU A 86 -17.10 17.89 -1.80
N PRO A 87 -16.91 16.60 -1.48
CA PRO A 87 -18.04 15.69 -1.36
C PRO A 87 -18.98 16.18 -0.24
N SER A 88 -20.29 15.96 -0.42
CA SER A 88 -21.30 16.35 0.57
C SER A 88 -21.32 15.45 1.80
N ALA A 89 -20.74 14.24 1.70
CA ALA A 89 -20.58 13.28 2.79
C ALA A 89 -19.31 12.44 2.60
N PRO A 90 -18.72 11.88 3.68
CA PRO A 90 -17.61 10.93 3.56
C PRO A 90 -18.02 9.65 2.84
N ARG A 91 -17.08 9.06 2.09
CA ARG A 91 -17.19 7.67 1.60
C ARG A 91 -17.10 6.72 2.80
N ALA A 92 -17.84 5.61 2.75
CA ALA A 92 -17.76 4.59 3.79
C ALA A 92 -16.42 3.86 3.70
N TYR A 93 -15.69 3.73 4.82
CA TYR A 93 -14.42 3.00 4.84
C TYR A 93 -14.62 1.49 4.56
N THR A 94 -15.85 0.99 4.70
CA THR A 94 -16.25 -0.38 4.40
C THR A 94 -16.24 -0.71 2.91
N ASP A 95 -16.05 0.29 2.04
CA ASP A 95 -15.85 0.07 0.59
C ASP A 95 -14.48 -0.54 0.27
N ILE A 96 -13.58 -0.58 1.26
CA ILE A 96 -12.28 -1.23 1.15
C ILE A 96 -12.45 -2.71 1.44
N GLU A 97 -12.17 -3.57 0.46
CA GLU A 97 -12.35 -5.02 0.60
C GLU A 97 -11.06 -5.73 1.05
N SER A 98 -9.90 -5.15 0.73
CA SER A 98 -8.58 -5.64 1.10
C SER A 98 -7.50 -4.57 0.88
N TYR A 99 -6.23 -4.92 1.08
CA TYR A 99 -5.09 -4.04 0.85
C TYR A 99 -3.94 -4.78 0.17
N HIS A 100 -3.14 -4.05 -0.60
CA HIS A 100 -1.84 -4.49 -1.09
C HIS A 100 -0.73 -3.65 -0.48
N ALA A 101 0.40 -4.29 -0.19
CA ALA A 101 1.68 -3.64 0.08
C ALA A 101 2.68 -4.03 -1.02
N HIS A 102 3.20 -3.04 -1.75
CA HIS A 102 4.23 -3.18 -2.77
C HIS A 102 5.56 -2.67 -2.23
N ILE A 103 6.53 -3.56 -2.10
CA ILE A 103 7.85 -3.27 -1.55
C ILE A 103 8.79 -3.10 -2.73
N TYR A 104 9.33 -1.90 -2.87
CA TYR A 104 10.22 -1.54 -3.97
C TYR A 104 11.68 -1.72 -3.56
N PHE A 105 12.49 -2.17 -4.52
CA PHE A 105 13.91 -2.40 -4.33
C PHE A 105 14.69 -2.19 -5.63
N ASP A 106 16.01 -2.20 -5.50
CA ASP A 106 17.00 -2.10 -6.56
C ASP A 106 18.19 -3.03 -6.25
N GLU A 107 19.27 -2.90 -7.02
CA GLU A 107 20.48 -3.72 -6.88
C GLU A 107 21.15 -3.63 -5.50
N ASP A 108 20.99 -2.51 -4.78
CA ASP A 108 21.61 -2.30 -3.48
C ASP A 108 20.71 -2.71 -2.32
N SER A 109 19.39 -2.72 -2.54
CA SER A 109 18.38 -2.91 -1.49
C SER A 109 17.62 -4.23 -1.57
N TYR A 110 17.83 -5.04 -2.61
CA TYR A 110 17.14 -6.32 -2.81
C TYR A 110 17.25 -7.28 -1.61
N ALA A 111 18.40 -7.31 -0.92
CA ALA A 111 18.60 -8.18 0.23
C ALA A 111 17.66 -7.81 1.40
N LYS A 112 17.41 -6.51 1.60
CA LYS A 112 16.44 -6.01 2.59
C LYS A 112 15.03 -6.40 2.19
N ALA A 113 14.69 -6.24 0.91
CA ALA A 113 13.37 -6.60 0.39
C ALA A 113 13.12 -8.11 0.50
N ALA A 114 14.12 -8.95 0.24
CA ALA A 114 14.05 -10.39 0.43
C ALA A 114 13.83 -10.77 1.90
N LEU A 115 14.45 -10.05 2.86
CA LEU A 115 14.19 -10.24 4.29
C LEU A 115 12.74 -9.91 4.66
N ILE A 116 12.22 -8.75 4.23
CA ILE A 116 10.80 -8.41 4.48
C ILE A 116 9.88 -9.42 3.83
N ARG A 117 10.15 -9.84 2.59
CA ARG A 117 9.38 -10.87 1.87
C ARG A 117 9.28 -12.15 2.68
N LYS A 118 10.42 -12.63 3.19
CA LYS A 118 10.50 -13.81 4.05
C LYS A 118 9.72 -13.59 5.34
N TRP A 119 9.99 -12.50 6.05
CA TRP A 119 9.37 -12.24 7.35
C TRP A 119 7.86 -12.06 7.28
N ALA A 120 7.36 -11.42 6.22
CA ALA A 120 5.93 -11.28 5.96
C ALA A 120 5.28 -12.66 5.75
N ALA A 121 5.89 -13.50 4.91
CA ALA A 121 5.40 -14.86 4.65
C ALA A 121 5.42 -15.77 5.89
N GLU A 122 6.38 -15.58 6.79
CA GLU A 122 6.50 -16.32 8.05
C GLU A 122 5.45 -15.88 9.09
N ARG A 123 4.94 -14.65 9.03
CA ARG A 123 4.15 -14.04 10.11
C ARG A 123 2.69 -13.79 9.79
N PHE A 124 2.34 -13.60 8.52
CA PHE A 124 1.02 -13.13 8.13
C PHE A 124 0.40 -14.03 7.06
N SER A 125 -0.90 -14.31 7.20
CA SER A 125 -1.66 -15.05 6.19
C SER A 125 -2.00 -14.12 5.03
N VAL A 126 -1.04 -13.94 4.14
CA VAL A 126 -1.09 -13.01 3.00
C VAL A 126 -1.00 -13.73 1.67
N GLU A 127 -1.49 -13.10 0.62
CA GLU A 127 -1.19 -13.48 -0.75
C GLU A 127 0.16 -12.89 -1.13
N LEU A 128 1.20 -13.71 -1.21
CA LEU A 128 2.54 -13.29 -1.60
C LEU A 128 2.70 -13.39 -3.12
N GLY A 129 2.93 -12.24 -3.75
CA GLY A 129 3.14 -12.13 -5.18
C GLY A 129 4.54 -12.53 -5.66
N ASN A 130 4.70 -12.41 -6.98
CA ASN A 130 5.96 -12.66 -7.68
C ASN A 130 7.04 -11.64 -7.31
N TRP A 131 8.29 -12.08 -7.39
CA TRP A 131 9.45 -11.20 -7.35
C TRP A 131 9.69 -10.62 -8.75
N ASN A 132 9.46 -9.33 -8.92
CA ASN A 132 9.58 -8.66 -10.21
C ASN A 132 10.91 -7.89 -10.27
N LEU A 133 11.83 -8.34 -11.12
CA LEU A 133 13.12 -7.67 -11.38
C LEU A 133 13.00 -6.47 -12.33
N GLU A 134 11.83 -6.26 -12.92
CA GLU A 134 11.54 -5.18 -13.86
C GLU A 134 10.19 -4.51 -13.47
N PRO A 135 9.96 -3.25 -13.89
CA PRO A 135 8.67 -2.60 -13.78
C PRO A 135 7.52 -3.46 -14.31
N ARG A 136 6.41 -3.50 -13.58
CA ARG A 136 5.23 -4.34 -13.88
C ARG A 136 3.95 -3.57 -13.54
N GLY A 137 2.98 -3.57 -14.46
CA GLY A 137 1.73 -2.84 -14.25
C GLY A 137 2.00 -1.36 -13.92
N PRO A 138 1.44 -0.82 -12.84
CA PRO A 138 1.66 0.57 -12.46
C PRO A 138 2.98 0.82 -11.72
N HIS A 139 3.71 -0.24 -11.37
CA HIS A 139 4.93 -0.18 -10.57
C HIS A 139 6.15 0.09 -11.45
N VAL A 140 6.77 1.26 -11.29
CA VAL A 140 7.89 1.75 -12.13
C VAL A 140 9.28 1.32 -11.66
N THR A 141 9.36 0.40 -10.70
CA THR A 141 10.61 -0.06 -10.06
C THR A 141 10.47 -1.54 -9.72
N PRO A 142 11.57 -2.33 -9.71
CA PRO A 142 11.53 -3.70 -9.23
C PRO A 142 10.85 -3.80 -7.87
N SER A 143 10.00 -4.80 -7.73
CA SER A 143 9.11 -4.92 -6.57
C SER A 143 8.59 -6.32 -6.39
N PHE A 144 8.09 -6.59 -5.20
CA PHE A 144 7.12 -7.66 -4.97
C PHE A 144 5.96 -7.07 -4.19
N TYR A 145 4.82 -7.76 -4.21
CA TYR A 145 3.68 -7.37 -3.38
C TYR A 145 3.30 -8.49 -2.42
N PHE A 146 2.59 -8.12 -1.37
CA PHE A 146 1.66 -9.04 -0.75
C PHE A 146 0.32 -8.38 -0.47
N GLY A 147 -0.75 -9.13 -0.67
CA GLY A 147 -2.12 -8.72 -0.38
C GLY A 147 -2.64 -9.31 0.92
N PHE A 148 -3.47 -8.55 1.63
CA PHE A 148 -4.00 -8.94 2.95
C PHE A 148 -5.40 -8.36 3.19
N THR A 149 -6.15 -9.03 4.05
CA THR A 149 -7.51 -8.65 4.45
C THR A 149 -7.50 -7.54 5.50
N ASN A 150 -8.62 -6.83 5.62
CA ASN A 150 -8.75 -5.64 6.48
C ASN A 150 -8.41 -5.87 7.96
N ASP A 151 -8.64 -7.08 8.47
CA ASP A 151 -8.33 -7.46 9.85
C ASP A 151 -6.82 -7.44 10.15
N LEU A 152 -5.97 -7.61 9.12
CA LEU A 152 -4.51 -7.55 9.27
C LEU A 152 -3.95 -6.14 9.17
N LEU A 153 -4.71 -5.16 8.66
CA LEU A 153 -4.28 -3.76 8.54
C LEU A 153 -3.71 -3.16 9.84
N PRO A 154 -4.38 -3.23 11.01
CA PRO A 154 -3.87 -2.66 12.25
C PRO A 154 -2.58 -3.32 12.77
N VAL A 155 -2.19 -4.48 12.22
CA VAL A 155 -0.96 -5.20 12.60
C VAL A 155 0.13 -4.98 11.57
N ILE A 156 -0.17 -5.13 10.28
CA ILE A 156 0.80 -5.06 9.18
C ILE A 156 1.35 -3.65 9.01
N VAL A 157 0.50 -2.62 9.07
CA VAL A 157 0.94 -1.22 8.87
C VAL A 157 2.00 -0.81 9.90
N PRO A 158 1.76 -0.91 11.23
CA PRO A 158 2.79 -0.58 12.21
C PRO A 158 4.00 -1.52 12.14
N TRP A 159 3.79 -2.81 11.82
CA TRP A 159 4.90 -3.73 11.63
C TRP A 159 5.81 -3.28 10.47
N LEU A 160 5.26 -2.86 9.33
CA LEU A 160 6.04 -2.32 8.21
C LEU A 160 6.71 -0.99 8.56
N GLN A 161 6.04 -0.10 9.30
CA GLN A 161 6.65 1.15 9.76
C GLN A 161 7.94 0.90 10.55
N LEU A 162 7.93 -0.08 11.46
CA LEU A 162 9.09 -0.42 12.29
C LEU A 162 10.12 -1.30 11.57
N ASN A 163 9.69 -2.14 10.63
CA ASN A 163 10.54 -3.16 10.00
C ASN A 163 10.82 -2.90 8.51
N SER A 164 10.57 -1.69 8.00
CA SER A 164 10.75 -1.35 6.59
C SER A 164 12.20 -1.40 6.10
N LEU A 165 13.18 -1.39 7.00
CA LEU A 165 14.62 -1.34 6.67
C LEU A 165 15.00 -0.16 5.75
N GLY A 166 14.19 0.91 5.77
CA GLY A 166 14.34 2.09 4.93
C GLY A 166 13.85 1.91 3.48
N LEU A 167 13.19 0.80 3.15
CA LEU A 167 12.62 0.57 1.82
C LEU A 167 11.40 1.46 1.57
N THR A 168 11.20 1.85 0.32
CA THR A 168 9.99 2.52 -0.15
C THR A 168 8.88 1.49 -0.30
N ILE A 169 7.73 1.71 0.35
CA ILE A 169 6.60 0.78 0.31
C ILE A 169 5.32 1.54 0.01
N LEU A 170 4.66 1.16 -1.08
CA LEU A 170 3.30 1.61 -1.39
C LEU A 170 2.31 0.67 -0.72
N LEU A 171 1.41 1.21 0.09
CA LEU A 171 0.22 0.52 0.55
C LEU A 171 -0.98 1.18 -0.12
N HIS A 172 -1.91 0.39 -0.64
CA HIS A 172 -3.17 0.91 -1.13
C HIS A 172 -4.32 -0.01 -0.74
N PRO A 173 -5.53 0.53 -0.53
CA PRO A 173 -6.74 -0.29 -0.43
C PRO A 173 -7.04 -0.92 -1.80
N ASN A 174 -7.86 -1.95 -1.79
CA ASN A 174 -8.53 -2.46 -2.99
C ASN A 174 -10.00 -2.08 -2.89
N THR A 175 -10.44 -1.19 -3.76
CA THR A 175 -11.82 -0.78 -3.97
C THR A 175 -12.23 -1.07 -5.42
N GLU A 176 -13.39 -0.59 -5.86
CA GLU A 176 -13.82 -0.73 -7.26
C GLU A 176 -13.08 0.20 -8.25
N ASP A 177 -12.25 1.12 -7.74
CA ASP A 177 -11.45 2.03 -8.56
C ASP A 177 -9.94 1.80 -8.33
N PRO A 178 -9.35 0.80 -9.01
CA PRO A 178 -7.94 0.45 -8.82
C PRO A 178 -7.00 1.60 -9.21
N ARG A 179 -7.42 2.48 -10.12
CA ARG A 179 -6.63 3.66 -10.48
C ARG A 179 -6.58 4.63 -9.31
N ALA A 180 -7.73 4.90 -8.67
CA ALA A 180 -7.78 5.77 -7.52
C ALA A 180 -7.08 5.19 -6.29
N ASP A 181 -7.20 3.88 -6.10
CA ASP A 181 -6.49 3.15 -5.06
C ASP A 181 -4.97 3.42 -5.10
N HIS A 182 -4.38 3.37 -6.29
CA HIS A 182 -2.94 3.54 -6.49
C HIS A 182 -2.45 4.99 -6.46
N LEU A 183 -3.29 5.95 -6.84
CA LEU A 183 -2.89 7.36 -7.00
C LEU A 183 -3.34 8.26 -5.85
N TYR A 184 -4.56 8.07 -5.35
CA TYR A 184 -5.23 9.01 -4.44
C TYR A 184 -5.47 8.43 -3.05
N TYR A 185 -5.66 7.11 -2.94
CA TYR A 185 -5.84 6.42 -1.64
C TYR A 185 -4.56 5.73 -1.15
N ALA A 186 -3.43 6.03 -1.81
CA ALA A 186 -2.12 5.50 -1.48
C ALA A 186 -1.62 6.00 -0.12
N LEU A 187 -1.06 5.08 0.64
CA LEU A 187 -0.24 5.33 1.82
C LEU A 187 1.19 4.89 1.52
N TRP A 188 2.18 5.67 1.99
CA TRP A 188 3.58 5.35 1.80
C TRP A 188 4.28 5.15 3.14
N VAL A 189 5.04 4.05 3.26
CA VAL A 189 6.05 3.90 4.31
C VAL A 189 7.37 4.42 3.73
N ASN A 190 8.05 5.28 4.51
CA ASN A 190 9.23 6.04 4.10
C ASN A 190 8.95 7.04 2.97
N ARG A 191 9.68 6.96 1.85
CA ARG A 191 9.56 7.92 0.74
C ARG A 191 8.50 7.45 -0.24
N SER A 192 7.72 8.38 -0.79
CA SER A 192 6.87 8.06 -1.92
C SER A 192 7.69 7.94 -3.20
N GLN A 193 7.17 7.19 -4.15
CA GLN A 193 7.67 7.24 -5.51
C GLN A 193 6.53 7.33 -6.53
N PRO A 194 6.85 7.86 -7.72
CA PRO A 194 6.14 7.61 -8.98
C PRO A 194 5.41 6.26 -9.12
N VAL A 195 4.15 6.32 -9.56
CA VAL A 195 3.34 5.15 -9.96
C VAL A 195 2.64 5.50 -11.28
N ASN A 196 2.68 4.60 -12.27
CA ASN A 196 2.09 4.84 -13.60
C ASN A 196 0.75 4.11 -13.77
N ALA A 197 -0.33 4.70 -13.26
CA ALA A 197 -1.67 4.12 -13.34
C ALA A 197 -2.43 4.48 -14.63
N TYR A 198 -1.79 5.08 -15.64
CA TYR A 198 -2.49 5.59 -16.83
C TYR A 198 -3.29 4.51 -17.57
N GLY A 199 -2.71 3.32 -17.71
CA GLY A 199 -3.35 2.19 -18.39
C GLY A 199 -4.31 1.36 -17.52
N MET A 200 -4.49 1.72 -16.25
CA MET A 200 -5.34 0.94 -15.35
C MET A 200 -6.81 1.14 -15.68
N ARG A 201 -7.52 0.03 -15.87
CA ARG A 201 -8.95 0.00 -16.14
C ARG A 201 -9.66 -0.56 -14.91
N GLY A 202 -10.92 -0.15 -14.73
CA GLY A 202 -11.81 -0.84 -13.81
C GLY A 202 -12.12 -2.28 -14.29
N PRO A 203 -12.79 -3.08 -13.44
CA PRO A 203 -13.09 -4.48 -13.75
C PRO A 203 -13.91 -4.62 -15.03
N ALA A 204 -13.59 -5.63 -15.85
CA ALA A 204 -14.35 -5.94 -17.05
C ALA A 204 -15.66 -6.68 -16.72
N PRO A 205 -16.66 -6.70 -17.62
CA PRO A 205 -17.89 -7.47 -17.40
C PRO A 205 -17.60 -8.95 -17.12
N GLY A 206 -18.03 -9.44 -15.96
CA GLY A 206 -17.81 -10.83 -15.53
C GLY A 206 -16.60 -11.05 -14.62
N GLU A 207 -15.76 -10.01 -14.42
CA GLU A 207 -14.70 -10.03 -13.41
C GLU A 207 -15.24 -9.62 -12.03
N PRO A 208 -14.58 -10.03 -10.93
CA PRO A 208 -14.91 -9.53 -9.60
C PRO A 208 -14.88 -8.00 -9.55
N ARG A 209 -15.84 -7.39 -8.83
CA ARG A 209 -15.91 -5.92 -8.66
C ARG A 209 -14.64 -5.34 -8.06
N VAL A 210 -13.97 -6.10 -7.21
CA VAL A 210 -12.72 -5.73 -6.54
C VAL A 210 -11.81 -6.95 -6.56
N GLU A 211 -10.51 -6.73 -6.70
CA GLU A 211 -9.51 -7.79 -6.63
C GLU A 211 -9.62 -8.56 -5.29
N GLN A 212 -9.66 -9.88 -5.40
CA GLN A 212 -9.80 -10.78 -4.25
C GLN A 212 -8.43 -11.28 -3.81
N ILE A 213 -8.19 -11.28 -2.50
CA ILE A 213 -6.96 -11.82 -1.91
C ILE A 213 -7.11 -13.32 -1.69
N TYR A 214 -6.15 -14.09 -2.20
CA TYR A 214 -6.03 -15.52 -2.01
C TYR A 214 -4.75 -15.83 -1.23
N PRO A 215 -4.79 -15.85 0.13
CA PRO A 215 -3.61 -16.10 0.92
C PRO A 215 -2.92 -17.41 0.53
N ASN A 216 -1.63 -17.33 0.19
CA ASN A 216 -0.82 -18.46 -0.28
C ASN A 216 0.39 -18.74 0.63
N THR A 217 0.45 -18.05 1.77
CA THR A 217 1.47 -18.21 2.81
C THR A 217 0.94 -19.07 3.95
N ARG A 218 1.85 -19.62 4.75
CA ARG A 218 1.51 -20.42 5.95
C ARG A 218 2.34 -19.90 7.11
N PRO A 219 1.80 -18.97 7.91
CA PRO A 219 2.54 -18.37 9.01
C PRO A 219 2.98 -19.41 10.04
N THR A 220 4.23 -19.34 10.44
CA THR A 220 4.86 -20.20 11.45
C THR A 220 5.43 -19.41 12.62
N VAL A 221 5.58 -18.09 12.46
CA VAL A 221 6.09 -17.16 13.44
C VAL A 221 4.96 -16.23 13.86
N ARG A 222 4.85 -15.93 15.15
CA ARG A 222 3.88 -14.93 15.59
C ARG A 222 4.35 -13.54 15.15
N PRO A 223 3.49 -12.72 14.52
CA PRO A 223 3.75 -11.30 14.39
C PRO A 223 3.78 -10.73 15.81
N GLU A 224 4.87 -10.07 16.17
CA GLU A 224 5.18 -9.80 17.58
C GLU A 224 4.09 -9.00 18.29
N GLY A 225 3.87 -9.43 19.53
CA GLY A 225 3.28 -8.73 20.67
C GLY A 225 3.88 -9.36 21.92
#